data_AF-A0AAD9X8N9-F1
#
_entry.id   AF-A0AAD9X8N9-F1
#
_cell.length_a   1.000
_cell.length_b   1.000
_cell.length_c   1.000
_cell.angle_alpha   90.00
_cell.angle_beta   90.00
_cell.angle_gamma   90.00
#
_symmetry.space_group_name_H-M   'P 1'
#
loop_
_entity.id
_entity.type
_entity.pdbx_description
1 polymer ?
#
loop_
_entity_poly.entity_id
_entity_poly.type
_entity_poly.pdbx_seq_one_letter_code
_entity_poly.pdbx_strand_id
1 'polypeptide(L)'
;MEIDKAIRESGDQRLKTKFNNAIYVIQRALALYSIEEVAFSFNGGKDSTVLLHLLRAGYFLHKGEQSYSNGGLTNFPVRTIYFESSSAFTEINSFTYDIASLYGLQLDIIRTDFKSGLEALLKAKPIRAIFLGVRIGDPTAVGQEQFSPSSPGWPPFMRVNPILDWSYRDVWAFILTCKVQYCSLYDQGYTSIGSIHDTVPNALLCISDSSSSKEKFKPAYLLSDGRLERAGRVKKISPSVHGRSPTVANGMDIVDSQKHGMRTASVIAVGDEILSGTVEDQLGPSLCKKLHSIGWSVTQTAVVQNDVDSVAEEVERRKSANNMVFIYGGVGPLHSDVTSAGVAKAFGVRLAPDEEFEEYLRNFIGDHCTGDRNEMAQLPEGITELFHHEQLPVPLIKCQNVIILAATNITELDKEWTCLLELLGSSDSLALMEPFTSKILTTNLPDVEVAQPLSKLCLEFPDLHIGKIFLDFWVVQSNIFISLSNCGLCKFKGVIANQGKRFLLLVSKARAKHELILQ
;
A
#
# COMPACT_ATOMS: atom_id res chain seq x y z
N MET A 1 -19.95 -33.35 6.65
CA MET A 1 -20.06 -32.30 7.69
C MET A 1 -20.80 -31.10 7.10
N GLU A 2 -21.57 -30.33 7.87
CA GLU A 2 -22.44 -29.23 7.38
C GLU A 2 -21.69 -28.17 6.55
N ILE A 3 -20.49 -27.77 7.01
CA ILE A 3 -19.64 -26.78 6.32
C ILE A 3 -19.21 -27.27 4.93
N ASP A 4 -18.69 -28.50 4.83
CA ASP A 4 -18.26 -29.08 3.54
C ASP A 4 -19.41 -29.14 2.53
N LYS A 5 -20.62 -29.49 3.01
CA LYS A 5 -21.83 -29.46 2.18
C LYS A 5 -22.16 -28.04 1.71
N ALA A 6 -22.22 -27.06 2.62
CA ALA A 6 -22.53 -25.67 2.29
C ALA A 6 -21.56 -25.07 1.26
N ILE A 7 -20.27 -25.37 1.37
CA ILE A 7 -19.25 -24.91 0.43
C ILE A 7 -19.40 -25.59 -0.93
N ARG A 8 -19.64 -26.91 -0.98
CA ARG A 8 -19.85 -27.63 -2.25
C ARG A 8 -21.08 -27.12 -3.00
N GLU A 9 -22.15 -26.80 -2.28
CA GLU A 9 -23.40 -26.27 -2.83
C GLU A 9 -23.33 -24.77 -3.18
N SER A 10 -22.31 -24.04 -2.71
CA SER A 10 -22.11 -22.63 -3.03
C SER A 10 -21.85 -22.43 -4.53
N GLY A 11 -22.32 -21.31 -5.09
CA GLY A 11 -21.93 -20.86 -6.44
C GLY A 11 -20.57 -20.16 -6.49
N ASP A 12 -19.97 -19.87 -5.33
CA ASP A 12 -18.73 -19.11 -5.24
C ASP A 12 -17.49 -20.01 -5.44
N GLN A 13 -16.92 -19.95 -6.64
CA GLN A 13 -15.75 -20.74 -7.02
C GLN A 13 -14.46 -20.32 -6.28
N ARG A 14 -14.34 -19.03 -5.94
CA ARG A 14 -13.19 -18.52 -5.16
C ARG A 14 -13.23 -19.11 -3.77
N LEU A 15 -14.40 -19.05 -3.11
CA LEU A 15 -14.59 -19.61 -1.78
C LEU A 15 -14.34 -21.14 -1.74
N LYS A 16 -14.78 -21.89 -2.76
CA LYS A 16 -14.46 -23.32 -2.89
C LYS A 16 -12.96 -23.58 -2.96
N THR A 17 -12.24 -22.78 -3.74
CA THR A 17 -10.79 -22.90 -3.91
C THR A 17 -10.07 -22.60 -2.59
N LYS A 18 -10.43 -21.49 -1.92
CA LYS A 18 -9.90 -21.11 -0.60
C LYS A 18 -10.16 -22.18 0.46
N PHE A 19 -11.37 -22.74 0.49
CA PHE A 19 -11.73 -23.85 1.37
C PHE A 19 -10.86 -25.08 1.11
N ASN A 20 -10.78 -25.56 -0.13
CA ASN A 20 -10.00 -26.74 -0.48
C ASN A 20 -8.52 -26.60 -0.11
N ASN A 21 -7.93 -25.43 -0.37
CA ASN A 21 -6.55 -25.13 0.01
C ASN A 21 -6.35 -25.18 1.53
N ALA A 22 -7.27 -24.59 2.30
CA ALA A 22 -7.21 -24.64 3.76
C ALA A 22 -7.34 -26.07 4.30
N ILE A 23 -8.27 -26.87 3.75
CA ILE A 23 -8.44 -28.29 4.10
C ILE A 23 -7.16 -29.08 3.79
N TYR A 24 -6.53 -28.85 2.64
CA TYR A 24 -5.27 -29.48 2.28
C TYR A 24 -4.16 -29.18 3.29
N VAL A 25 -4.00 -27.93 3.72
CA VAL A 25 -3.01 -27.54 4.75
C VAL A 25 -3.30 -28.26 6.08
N ILE A 26 -4.57 -28.33 6.48
CA ILE A 26 -5.00 -29.02 7.70
C ILE A 26 -4.69 -30.52 7.61
N GLN A 27 -5.08 -31.19 6.52
CA GLN A 27 -4.81 -32.61 6.31
C GLN A 27 -3.31 -32.91 6.31
N ARG A 28 -2.49 -32.03 5.71
CA ARG A 28 -1.03 -32.15 5.75
C ARG A 28 -0.47 -32.06 7.16
N ALA A 29 -0.96 -31.11 7.96
CA ALA A 29 -0.53 -30.99 9.36
C ALA A 29 -0.93 -32.24 10.16
N LEU A 30 -2.15 -32.75 9.98
CA LEU A 30 -2.63 -33.97 10.65
C LEU A 30 -1.92 -35.25 10.17
N ALA A 31 -1.34 -35.25 8.97
CA ALA A 31 -0.48 -36.33 8.50
C ALA A 31 0.94 -36.29 9.10
N LEU A 32 1.40 -35.11 9.53
CA LEU A 32 2.76 -34.90 10.08
C LEU A 32 2.81 -35.00 11.61
N TYR A 33 1.72 -34.68 12.29
CA TYR A 33 1.63 -34.59 13.75
C TYR A 33 0.44 -35.39 14.25
N SER A 34 0.61 -36.14 15.35
CA SER A 34 -0.52 -36.85 15.97
C SER A 34 -1.53 -35.85 16.56
N ILE A 35 -2.73 -36.34 16.88
CA ILE A 35 -3.79 -35.50 17.48
C ILE A 35 -3.35 -34.91 18.83
N GLU A 36 -2.53 -35.62 19.60
CA GLU A 36 -1.98 -35.11 20.87
C GLU A 36 -0.88 -34.05 20.67
N GLU A 37 -0.21 -34.05 19.51
CA GLU A 37 0.86 -33.11 19.16
C GLU A 37 0.35 -31.82 18.53
N VAL A 38 -0.93 -31.74 18.16
CA VAL A 38 -1.54 -30.54 17.59
C VAL A 38 -2.39 -29.77 18.61
N ALA A 39 -2.32 -28.45 18.53
CA ALA A 39 -3.21 -27.55 19.25
C ALA A 39 -3.79 -26.48 18.31
N PHE A 40 -4.86 -25.83 18.75
CA PHE A 40 -5.53 -24.77 18.01
C PHE A 40 -5.64 -23.53 18.89
N SER A 41 -5.16 -22.37 18.42
CA SER A 41 -5.31 -21.11 19.14
C SER A 41 -6.63 -20.44 18.78
N PHE A 42 -7.54 -20.35 19.75
CA PHE A 42 -8.86 -19.74 19.58
C PHE A 42 -8.96 -18.46 20.41
N ASN A 43 -9.52 -17.38 19.83
CA ASN A 43 -9.70 -16.09 20.51
C ASN A 43 -11.11 -15.50 20.33
N GLY A 44 -12.05 -16.27 19.78
CA GLY A 44 -13.43 -15.81 19.50
C GLY A 44 -13.57 -14.84 18.33
N GLY A 45 -12.47 -14.29 17.82
CA GLY A 45 -12.49 -13.44 16.62
C GLY A 45 -12.96 -14.19 15.37
N LYS A 46 -13.36 -13.45 14.34
CA LYS A 46 -13.86 -14.01 13.07
C LYS A 46 -12.88 -15.01 12.44
N ASP A 47 -11.58 -14.69 12.42
CA ASP A 47 -10.57 -15.48 11.73
C ASP A 47 -10.31 -16.83 12.42
N SER A 48 -10.20 -16.82 13.76
CA SER A 48 -10.06 -18.06 14.53
C SER A 48 -11.35 -18.88 14.55
N THR A 49 -12.52 -18.22 14.49
CA THR A 49 -13.81 -18.90 14.32
C THR A 49 -13.88 -19.63 12.98
N VAL A 50 -13.52 -18.99 11.86
CA VAL A 50 -13.42 -19.66 10.55
C VAL A 50 -12.48 -20.87 10.63
N LEU A 51 -11.29 -20.68 11.22
CA LEU A 51 -10.32 -21.76 11.37
C LEU A 51 -10.85 -22.94 12.20
N LEU A 52 -11.62 -22.69 13.28
CA LEU A 52 -12.24 -23.76 14.06
C LEU A 52 -13.14 -24.64 13.17
N HIS A 53 -13.98 -24.02 12.34
CA HIS A 53 -14.88 -24.74 11.45
C HIS A 53 -14.14 -25.49 10.34
N LEU A 54 -13.08 -24.88 9.78
CA LEU A 54 -12.19 -25.55 8.81
C LEU A 54 -11.47 -26.74 9.45
N LEU A 55 -10.97 -26.60 10.67
CA LEU A 55 -10.24 -27.66 11.37
C LEU A 55 -11.14 -28.84 11.71
N ARG A 56 -12.40 -28.57 12.10
CA ARG A 56 -13.44 -29.61 12.25
C ARG A 56 -13.71 -30.34 10.92
N ALA A 57 -13.81 -29.59 9.81
CA ALA A 57 -14.01 -30.17 8.47
C ALA A 57 -12.83 -31.04 8.06
N GLY A 58 -11.62 -30.50 8.13
CA GLY A 58 -10.39 -31.16 7.72
C GLY A 58 -10.10 -32.41 8.54
N TYR A 59 -10.33 -32.36 9.87
CA TYR A 59 -10.21 -33.54 10.72
C TYR A 59 -11.23 -34.63 10.34
N PHE A 60 -12.49 -34.26 10.08
CA PHE A 60 -13.50 -35.23 9.66
C PHE A 60 -13.14 -35.89 8.32
N LEU A 61 -12.71 -35.09 7.34
CA LEU A 61 -12.30 -35.59 6.03
C LEU A 61 -11.06 -36.49 6.11
N HIS A 62 -10.06 -36.09 6.90
CA HIS A 62 -8.85 -36.89 7.14
C HIS A 62 -9.15 -38.24 7.80
N LYS A 63 -10.10 -38.29 8.76
CA LYS A 63 -10.52 -39.55 9.38
C LYS A 63 -11.33 -40.44 8.45
N GLY A 64 -12.20 -39.85 7.62
CA GLY A 64 -12.97 -40.59 6.62
C GLY A 64 -12.07 -41.32 5.61
N GLU A 65 -10.88 -40.78 5.31
CA GLU A 65 -9.86 -41.43 4.48
C GLU A 65 -9.12 -42.58 5.20
N GLN A 66 -9.10 -42.59 6.54
CA GLN A 66 -8.32 -43.54 7.35
C GLN A 66 -9.13 -44.66 8.03
N SER A 67 -10.48 -44.58 8.15
CA SER A 67 -11.27 -45.62 8.83
C SER A 67 -12.80 -45.60 8.52
N TYR A 68 -13.36 -46.75 8.13
CA TYR A 68 -14.81 -47.04 8.00
C TYR A 68 -15.43 -47.55 9.32
N SER A 69 -15.28 -46.84 10.43
CA SER A 69 -15.91 -47.26 11.70
C SER A 69 -16.86 -46.21 12.29
N ASN A 70 -18.10 -46.67 12.54
CA ASN A 70 -19.27 -45.95 13.04
C ASN A 70 -19.09 -45.48 14.50
N GLY A 71 -18.17 -44.56 14.76
CA GLY A 71 -18.04 -43.85 16.04
C GLY A 71 -18.72 -42.48 15.98
N GLY A 72 -19.56 -42.16 16.96
CA GLY A 72 -20.35 -40.91 17.03
C GLY A 72 -19.53 -39.64 16.78
N LEU A 73 -20.08 -38.79 15.92
CA LEU A 73 -19.51 -37.60 15.26
C LEU A 73 -19.30 -36.36 16.16
N THR A 74 -19.34 -36.50 17.48
CA THR A 74 -19.60 -35.35 18.37
C THR A 74 -18.38 -34.74 19.04
N ASN A 75 -17.21 -35.38 19.02
CA ASN A 75 -16.05 -34.89 19.78
C ASN A 75 -14.94 -34.33 18.88
N PHE A 76 -14.64 -33.04 19.02
CA PHE A 76 -13.50 -32.40 18.38
C PHE A 76 -12.26 -32.56 19.28
N PRO A 77 -11.30 -33.42 18.91
CA PRO A 77 -10.27 -33.85 19.88
C PRO A 77 -9.07 -32.90 19.97
N VAL A 78 -8.99 -31.90 19.09
CA VAL A 78 -7.86 -30.98 19.06
C VAL A 78 -7.96 -30.06 20.28
N ARG A 79 -6.86 -29.99 21.02
CA ARG A 79 -6.71 -29.12 22.18
C ARG A 79 -6.81 -27.65 21.76
N THR A 80 -7.60 -26.87 22.48
CA THR A 80 -7.82 -25.46 22.16
C THR A 80 -7.13 -24.58 23.21
N ILE A 81 -6.23 -23.72 22.77
CA ILE A 81 -5.53 -22.75 23.61
C ILE A 81 -6.31 -21.44 23.56
N TYR A 82 -6.64 -20.88 24.73
CA TYR A 82 -7.26 -19.57 24.86
C TYR A 82 -6.50 -18.69 25.84
N PHE A 83 -6.03 -17.53 25.35
CA PHE A 83 -5.40 -16.51 26.19
C PHE A 83 -6.47 -15.53 26.67
N GLU A 84 -6.87 -15.69 27.93
CA GLU A 84 -7.87 -14.82 28.55
C GLU A 84 -7.20 -13.53 29.05
N SER A 85 -7.71 -12.39 28.59
CA SER A 85 -7.26 -11.07 29.04
C SER A 85 -8.40 -10.30 29.70
N SER A 86 -8.10 -9.61 30.79
CA SER A 86 -9.02 -8.68 31.44
C SER A 86 -9.32 -7.44 30.59
N SER A 87 -8.51 -7.18 29.56
CA SER A 87 -8.71 -6.08 28.61
C SER A 87 -9.54 -6.48 27.38
N ALA A 88 -10.04 -7.72 27.31
CA ALA A 88 -10.89 -8.19 26.22
C ALA A 88 -12.35 -7.75 26.43
N PHE A 89 -13.10 -7.63 25.34
CA PHE A 89 -14.52 -7.34 25.41
C PHE A 89 -15.29 -8.49 26.07
N THR A 90 -16.31 -8.18 26.86
CA THR A 90 -17.14 -9.21 27.50
C THR A 90 -17.81 -10.14 26.49
N GLU A 91 -18.21 -9.59 25.34
CA GLU A 91 -18.88 -10.27 24.24
C GLU A 91 -17.98 -11.28 23.54
N ILE A 92 -16.68 -10.98 23.38
CA ILE A 92 -15.73 -11.93 22.78
C ILE A 92 -15.42 -13.08 23.75
N ASN A 93 -15.34 -12.79 25.05
CA ASN A 93 -15.14 -13.79 26.09
C ASN A 93 -16.35 -14.73 26.17
N SER A 94 -17.57 -14.18 26.28
CA SER A 94 -18.81 -14.97 26.30
C SER A 94 -18.90 -15.86 25.07
N PHE A 95 -18.72 -15.28 23.88
CA PHE A 95 -18.75 -16.02 22.63
C PHE A 95 -17.73 -17.17 22.62
N THR A 96 -16.51 -16.94 23.10
CA THR A 96 -15.48 -17.98 23.18
C THR A 96 -15.91 -19.15 24.06
N TYR A 97 -16.48 -18.88 25.24
CA TYR A 97 -16.98 -19.90 26.15
C TYR A 97 -18.20 -20.65 25.59
N ASP A 98 -19.14 -19.93 24.98
CA ASP A 98 -20.34 -20.50 24.37
C ASP A 98 -19.97 -21.46 23.23
N ILE A 99 -19.03 -21.07 22.36
CA ILE A 99 -18.52 -21.92 21.28
C ILE A 99 -17.72 -23.11 21.82
N ALA A 100 -16.92 -22.91 22.86
CA ALA A 100 -16.20 -23.99 23.52
C ALA A 100 -17.16 -25.05 24.09
N SER A 101 -18.24 -24.62 24.74
CA SER A 101 -19.28 -25.50 25.25
C SER A 101 -20.06 -26.18 24.11
N LEU A 102 -20.47 -25.43 23.09
CA LEU A 102 -21.28 -25.93 21.97
C LEU A 102 -20.58 -27.06 21.20
N TYR A 103 -19.26 -26.96 21.04
CA TYR A 103 -18.47 -27.96 20.30
C TYR A 103 -17.64 -28.89 21.19
N GLY A 104 -17.78 -28.81 22.52
CA GLY A 104 -17.05 -29.68 23.46
C GLY A 104 -15.53 -29.52 23.37
N LEU A 105 -15.04 -28.28 23.19
CA LEU A 105 -13.60 -28.02 23.02
C LEU A 105 -12.83 -28.27 24.32
N GLN A 106 -11.67 -28.92 24.22
CA GLN A 106 -10.73 -29.06 25.34
C GLN A 106 -9.96 -27.76 25.53
N LEU A 107 -10.50 -26.83 26.32
CA LEU A 107 -9.96 -25.48 26.48
C LEU A 107 -8.86 -25.40 27.56
N ASP A 108 -7.63 -25.09 27.17
CA ASP A 108 -6.57 -24.67 28.08
C ASP A 108 -6.55 -23.13 28.17
N ILE A 109 -6.99 -22.61 29.31
CA ILE A 109 -7.07 -21.17 29.55
C ILE A 109 -5.77 -20.67 30.17
N ILE A 110 -5.11 -19.76 29.48
CA ILE A 110 -3.87 -19.11 29.91
C ILE A 110 -4.19 -17.66 30.30
N ARG A 111 -3.78 -17.26 31.52
CA ARG A 111 -3.99 -15.91 32.06
C ARG A 111 -2.70 -15.12 32.27
N THR A 112 -1.56 -15.71 31.96
CA THR A 112 -0.24 -15.07 31.99
C THR A 112 0.04 -14.41 30.63
N ASP A 113 1.21 -13.76 30.50
CA ASP A 113 1.64 -13.27 29.19
C ASP A 113 1.79 -14.41 28.18
N PHE A 114 1.65 -14.06 26.90
CA PHE A 114 1.64 -15.02 25.79
C PHE A 114 2.84 -15.95 25.78
N LYS A 115 4.05 -15.42 26.04
CA LYS A 115 5.28 -16.19 25.92
C LYS A 115 5.44 -17.15 27.09
N SER A 116 5.32 -16.66 28.33
CA SER A 116 5.48 -17.50 29.52
C SER A 116 4.39 -18.58 29.60
N GLY A 117 3.15 -18.22 29.25
CA GLY A 117 2.03 -19.14 29.25
C GLY A 117 2.17 -20.24 28.21
N LEU A 118 2.60 -19.89 26.99
CA LEU A 118 2.86 -20.87 25.95
C LEU A 118 4.06 -21.76 26.32
N GLU A 119 5.13 -21.20 26.89
CA GLU A 119 6.29 -21.98 27.33
C GLU A 119 5.92 -23.00 28.43
N ALA A 120 5.09 -22.61 29.39
CA ALA A 120 4.58 -23.52 30.41
C ALA A 120 3.72 -24.64 29.80
N LEU A 121 2.84 -24.30 28.85
CA LEU A 121 1.99 -25.27 28.17
C LEU A 121 2.80 -26.29 27.36
N LEU A 122 3.77 -25.82 26.56
CA LEU A 122 4.61 -26.67 25.72
C LEU A 122 5.58 -27.55 26.53
N LYS A 123 5.92 -27.16 27.77
CA LYS A 123 6.64 -28.03 28.72
C LYS A 123 5.75 -29.12 29.31
N ALA A 124 4.47 -28.83 29.52
CA ALA A 124 3.52 -29.73 30.17
C ALA A 124 2.83 -30.70 29.20
N LYS A 125 2.79 -30.39 27.91
CA LYS A 125 2.04 -31.11 26.88
C LYS A 125 2.93 -31.36 25.65
N PRO A 126 2.77 -32.48 24.94
CA PRO A 126 3.60 -32.84 23.79
C PRO A 126 3.24 -32.05 22.50
N ILE A 127 2.83 -30.79 22.62
CA ILE A 127 2.39 -29.97 21.49
C ILE A 127 3.61 -29.59 20.65
N ARG A 128 3.53 -29.87 19.35
CA ARG A 128 4.58 -29.57 18.35
C ARG A 128 4.09 -28.66 17.24
N ALA A 129 2.79 -28.63 16.98
CA ALA A 129 2.19 -27.76 15.96
C ALA A 129 0.96 -27.05 16.51
N ILE A 130 0.81 -25.77 16.17
CA ILE A 130 -0.32 -24.94 16.59
C ILE A 130 -0.96 -24.31 15.36
N PHE A 131 -2.25 -24.59 15.16
CA PHE A 131 -3.09 -23.95 14.16
C PHE A 131 -3.43 -22.52 14.60
N LEU A 132 -3.14 -21.55 13.74
CA LEU A 132 -3.35 -20.12 13.99
C LEU A 132 -4.24 -19.50 12.91
N GLY A 133 -5.25 -18.73 13.34
CA GLY A 133 -6.16 -18.00 12.47
C GLY A 133 -5.56 -16.66 12.03
N VAL A 134 -4.37 -16.70 11.45
CA VAL A 134 -3.61 -15.52 11.00
C VAL A 134 -3.68 -15.41 9.49
N ARG A 135 -3.88 -14.20 8.96
CA ARG A 135 -3.92 -13.87 7.54
C ARG A 135 -2.70 -13.06 7.11
N ILE A 136 -2.46 -13.04 5.80
CA ILE A 136 -1.34 -12.40 5.11
C ILE A 136 -1.12 -10.96 5.58
N GLY A 137 -2.21 -10.20 5.73
CA GLY A 137 -2.21 -8.79 6.11
C GLY A 137 -2.18 -8.51 7.62
N ASP A 138 -2.11 -9.55 8.47
CA ASP A 138 -1.98 -9.34 9.90
C ASP A 138 -0.54 -8.89 10.26
N PRO A 139 -0.36 -7.96 11.21
CA PRO A 139 0.97 -7.50 11.62
C PRO A 139 1.90 -8.61 12.11
N THR A 140 1.35 -9.71 12.59
CA THR A 140 2.11 -10.87 13.07
C THR A 140 2.52 -11.83 11.97
N ALA A 141 1.98 -11.69 10.74
CA ALA A 141 2.14 -12.62 9.64
C ALA A 141 3.35 -12.33 8.72
N VAL A 142 4.04 -11.21 8.94
CA VAL A 142 5.18 -10.78 8.10
C VAL A 142 6.22 -11.89 8.02
N GLY A 143 6.51 -12.34 6.79
CA GLY A 143 7.46 -13.41 6.50
C GLY A 143 7.00 -14.82 6.89
N GLN A 144 5.74 -15.02 7.26
CA GLN A 144 5.20 -16.35 7.52
C GLN A 144 4.70 -17.03 6.24
N GLU A 145 4.82 -18.35 6.23
CA GLU A 145 4.24 -19.28 5.26
C GLU A 145 3.13 -20.13 5.92
N GLN A 146 2.52 -21.03 5.14
CA GLN A 146 1.49 -21.96 5.66
C GLN A 146 2.02 -22.83 6.81
N PHE A 147 3.32 -23.15 6.78
CA PHE A 147 4.04 -23.80 7.86
C PHE A 147 5.27 -22.95 8.19
N SER A 148 5.39 -22.50 9.43
CA SER A 148 6.55 -21.69 9.83
C SER A 148 6.97 -22.00 11.25
N PRO A 149 8.26 -22.26 11.54
CA PRO A 149 8.72 -22.41 12.91
C PRO A 149 8.44 -21.14 13.70
N SER A 150 8.20 -21.25 15.01
CA SER A 150 8.14 -20.13 15.93
C SER A 150 9.37 -19.21 15.81
N SER A 151 9.19 -17.91 16.01
CA SER A 151 10.28 -16.93 15.89
C SER A 151 11.39 -17.15 16.94
N PRO A 152 12.64 -16.73 16.67
CA PRO A 152 13.72 -16.79 17.66
C PRO A 152 13.31 -16.16 19.00
N GLY A 153 13.61 -16.85 20.10
CA GLY A 153 13.25 -16.41 21.45
C GLY A 153 11.83 -16.75 21.90
N TRP A 154 11.00 -17.36 21.05
CA TRP A 154 9.75 -18.03 21.46
C TRP A 154 10.02 -19.53 21.73
N PRO A 155 9.19 -20.20 22.55
CA PRO A 155 9.31 -21.65 22.70
C PRO A 155 9.10 -22.34 21.34
N PRO A 156 9.78 -23.46 21.07
CA PRO A 156 9.80 -24.08 19.74
C PRO A 156 8.47 -24.80 19.44
N PHE A 157 7.81 -24.39 18.36
CA PHE A 157 6.68 -25.11 17.77
C PHE A 157 6.51 -24.73 16.28
N MET A 158 5.75 -25.53 15.54
CA MET A 158 5.36 -25.23 14.17
C MET A 158 4.07 -24.42 14.15
N ARG A 159 4.09 -23.20 13.59
CA ARG A 159 2.88 -22.46 13.23
C ARG A 159 2.27 -23.09 11.98
N VAL A 160 0.98 -23.37 12.04
CA VAL A 160 0.20 -23.84 10.89
C VAL A 160 -0.87 -22.80 10.59
N ASN A 161 -0.83 -22.20 9.40
CA ASN A 161 -1.68 -21.06 9.00
C ASN A 161 -2.56 -21.44 7.79
N PRO A 162 -3.66 -22.21 7.95
CA PRO A 162 -4.47 -22.69 6.82
C PRO A 162 -5.20 -21.61 6.04
N ILE A 163 -5.43 -20.45 6.67
CA ILE A 163 -6.13 -19.31 6.07
C ILE A 163 -5.17 -18.15 5.75
N LEU A 164 -3.87 -18.42 5.66
CA LEU A 164 -2.88 -17.35 5.50
C LEU A 164 -3.18 -16.48 4.28
N ASP A 165 -3.56 -17.06 3.16
CA ASP A 165 -3.85 -16.34 1.92
C ASP A 165 -5.31 -15.84 1.82
N TRP A 166 -6.11 -15.97 2.88
CA TRP A 166 -7.49 -15.51 2.87
C TRP A 166 -7.54 -13.99 3.07
N SER A 167 -8.49 -13.36 2.39
CA SER A 167 -8.79 -11.94 2.56
C SER A 167 -9.86 -11.68 3.62
N TYR A 168 -10.19 -10.40 3.82
CA TYR A 168 -11.34 -10.00 4.62
C TYR A 168 -12.66 -10.52 4.03
N ARG A 169 -12.82 -10.44 2.70
CA ARG A 169 -14.01 -10.93 1.98
C ARG A 169 -14.14 -12.44 2.08
N ASP A 170 -13.05 -13.19 1.91
CA ASP A 170 -13.05 -14.65 1.97
C ASP A 170 -13.55 -15.14 3.35
N VAL A 171 -13.09 -14.48 4.42
CA VAL A 171 -13.53 -14.77 5.80
C VAL A 171 -15.03 -14.56 5.95
N TRP A 172 -15.57 -13.41 5.52
CA TRP A 172 -17.00 -13.13 5.63
C TRP A 172 -17.85 -13.97 4.68
N ALA A 173 -17.39 -14.22 3.45
CA ALA A 173 -18.04 -15.09 2.48
C ALA A 173 -18.20 -16.50 3.05
N PHE A 174 -17.17 -17.03 3.72
CA PHE A 174 -17.26 -18.30 4.42
C PHE A 174 -18.27 -18.26 5.56
N ILE A 175 -18.18 -17.26 6.45
CA ILE A 175 -19.06 -17.13 7.63
C ILE A 175 -20.53 -17.08 7.20
N LEU A 176 -20.84 -16.24 6.20
CA LEU A 176 -22.20 -16.02 5.72
C LEU A 176 -22.72 -17.23 4.93
N THR A 177 -21.92 -17.79 4.03
CA THR A 177 -22.31 -18.97 3.23
C THR A 177 -22.58 -20.18 4.12
N CYS A 178 -21.72 -20.39 5.12
CA CYS A 178 -21.82 -21.53 6.02
C CYS A 178 -22.72 -21.27 7.24
N LYS A 179 -23.28 -20.07 7.37
CA LYS A 179 -24.11 -19.64 8.52
C LYS A 179 -23.42 -19.90 9.87
N VAL A 180 -22.13 -19.61 9.92
CA VAL A 180 -21.30 -19.77 11.12
C VAL A 180 -21.66 -18.68 12.12
N GLN A 181 -21.80 -19.04 13.40
CA GLN A 181 -22.00 -18.06 14.47
C GLN A 181 -20.71 -17.25 14.66
N TYR A 182 -20.84 -15.95 14.90
CA TYR A 182 -19.72 -15.04 15.16
C TYR A 182 -20.08 -14.06 16.28
N CYS A 183 -19.07 -13.41 16.85
CA CYS A 183 -19.25 -12.46 17.95
C CYS A 183 -20.11 -11.25 17.52
N SER A 184 -21.10 -10.89 18.35
CA SER A 184 -22.07 -9.83 18.06
C SER A 184 -21.47 -8.42 17.91
N LEU A 185 -20.23 -8.20 18.35
CA LEU A 185 -19.51 -6.94 18.09
C LEU A 185 -19.36 -6.65 16.59
N TYR A 186 -19.24 -7.69 15.77
CA TYR A 186 -19.14 -7.50 14.32
C TYR A 186 -20.43 -6.91 13.73
N ASP A 187 -21.60 -7.17 14.31
CA ASP A 187 -22.86 -6.52 13.88
C ASP A 187 -22.94 -5.05 14.29
N GLN A 188 -22.10 -4.63 15.25
CA GLN A 188 -22.02 -3.27 15.78
C GLN A 188 -20.93 -2.43 15.08
N GLY A 189 -20.42 -2.88 13.93
CA GLY A 189 -19.45 -2.15 13.11
C GLY A 189 -17.99 -2.34 13.51
N TYR A 190 -17.68 -3.19 14.49
CA TYR A 190 -16.30 -3.58 14.76
C TYR A 190 -15.80 -4.50 13.66
N THR A 191 -14.73 -4.12 12.96
CA THR A 191 -14.17 -4.91 11.83
C THR A 191 -12.90 -5.67 12.24
N SER A 192 -12.23 -5.20 13.31
CA SER A 192 -11.10 -5.86 13.97
C SER A 192 -11.25 -5.71 15.49
N ILE A 193 -11.22 -6.81 16.26
CA ILE A 193 -11.46 -6.82 17.72
C ILE A 193 -10.16 -7.11 18.48
N GLY A 194 -9.82 -6.29 19.47
CA GLY A 194 -8.66 -6.50 20.34
C GLY A 194 -8.99 -6.01 21.73
N SER A 195 -8.25 -5.04 22.28
CA SER A 195 -8.55 -4.59 23.64
C SER A 195 -9.67 -3.55 23.67
N ILE A 196 -10.37 -3.48 24.79
CA ILE A 196 -11.37 -2.43 25.07
C ILE A 196 -10.76 -1.02 25.10
N HIS A 197 -9.43 -0.90 25.14
CA HIS A 197 -8.72 0.38 25.23
C HIS A 197 -8.27 0.94 23.87
N ASP A 198 -8.20 0.10 22.83
CA ASP A 198 -7.60 0.44 21.54
C ASP A 198 -8.49 0.06 20.35
N THR A 199 -9.75 -0.31 20.62
CA THR A 199 -10.68 -0.77 19.60
C THR A 199 -11.97 0.05 19.63
N VAL A 200 -12.33 0.63 18.50
CA VAL A 200 -13.60 1.32 18.26
C VAL A 200 -14.28 0.77 17.00
N PRO A 201 -15.60 0.98 16.80
CA PRO A 201 -16.26 0.66 15.54
C PRO A 201 -15.58 1.36 14.34
N ASN A 202 -15.65 0.74 13.17
CA ASN A 202 -15.08 1.32 11.96
C ASN A 202 -15.95 2.50 11.49
N ALA A 203 -15.36 3.69 11.42
CA ALA A 203 -16.07 4.92 11.05
C ALA A 203 -16.71 4.86 9.66
N LEU A 204 -16.16 4.08 8.73
CA LEU A 204 -16.71 3.88 7.38
C LEU A 204 -18.05 3.12 7.38
N LEU A 205 -18.38 2.46 8.49
CA LEU A 205 -19.65 1.77 8.69
C LEU A 205 -20.68 2.63 9.41
N CYS A 206 -20.34 3.87 9.79
CA CYS A 206 -21.25 4.76 10.49
C CYS A 206 -22.45 5.15 9.60
N ILE A 207 -23.64 5.13 10.18
CA ILE A 207 -24.90 5.57 9.57
C ILE A 207 -25.18 6.97 10.07
N SER A 208 -25.02 7.97 9.20
CA SER A 208 -25.37 9.36 9.51
C SER A 208 -26.89 9.49 9.65
N ASP A 209 -27.39 9.53 10.88
CA ASP A 209 -28.81 9.76 11.17
C ASP A 209 -28.93 11.08 11.95
N SER A 210 -29.44 12.13 11.30
CA SER A 210 -29.54 13.50 11.84
C SER A 210 -30.51 13.64 13.02
N SER A 211 -31.10 12.54 13.48
CA SER A 211 -32.22 12.50 14.42
C SER A 211 -31.94 11.78 15.75
N SER A 212 -30.78 11.13 15.91
CA SER A 212 -30.44 10.39 17.14
C SER A 212 -29.01 10.66 17.62
N SER A 213 -28.84 10.88 18.93
CA SER A 213 -27.54 11.11 19.57
C SER A 213 -26.65 9.86 19.69
N LYS A 214 -27.10 8.69 19.21
CA LYS A 214 -26.33 7.45 19.21
C LYS A 214 -25.92 7.10 17.79
N GLU A 215 -24.62 7.06 17.56
CA GLU A 215 -24.04 6.55 16.31
C GLU A 215 -24.47 5.09 16.10
N LYS A 216 -25.08 4.81 14.95
CA LYS A 216 -25.43 3.45 14.51
C LYS A 216 -24.41 3.02 13.46
N PHE A 217 -24.04 1.76 13.47
CA PHE A 217 -23.08 1.20 12.53
C PHE A 217 -23.71 0.07 11.73
N LYS A 218 -23.30 -0.05 10.47
CA LYS A 218 -23.53 -1.23 9.64
C LYS A 218 -22.68 -2.41 10.14
N PRO A 219 -23.12 -3.67 9.95
CA PRO A 219 -22.31 -4.84 10.26
C PRO A 219 -20.97 -4.87 9.51
N ALA A 220 -19.98 -5.54 10.11
CA ALA A 220 -18.60 -5.61 9.63
C ALA A 220 -18.47 -6.17 8.21
N TYR A 221 -19.30 -7.14 7.83
CA TYR A 221 -19.30 -7.73 6.49
C TYR A 221 -19.75 -6.76 5.38
N LEU A 222 -20.22 -5.55 5.74
CA LEU A 222 -20.55 -4.48 4.79
C LEU A 222 -19.39 -3.49 4.56
N LEU A 223 -18.21 -3.73 5.13
CA LEU A 223 -17.01 -2.94 4.82
C LEU A 223 -16.58 -3.24 3.40
N SER A 224 -16.56 -2.22 2.53
CA SER A 224 -16.22 -2.37 1.11
C SER A 224 -14.74 -2.67 0.89
N ASP A 225 -13.85 -1.91 1.54
CA ASP A 225 -12.40 -2.07 1.44
C ASP A 225 -11.85 -2.82 2.66
N GLY A 226 -11.46 -4.08 2.45
CA GLY A 226 -10.86 -4.93 3.47
C GLY A 226 -9.52 -4.42 4.02
N ARG A 227 -8.78 -3.59 3.29
CA ARG A 227 -7.52 -2.98 3.78
C ARG A 227 -7.77 -2.05 4.96
N LEU A 228 -8.99 -1.51 5.05
CA LEU A 228 -9.43 -0.62 6.13
C LEU A 228 -10.03 -1.37 7.31
N GLU A 229 -9.91 -2.70 7.36
CA GLU A 229 -10.37 -3.55 8.49
C GLU A 229 -9.84 -3.06 9.85
N ARG A 230 -8.61 -2.54 9.89
CA ARG A 230 -7.97 -2.09 11.13
C ARG A 230 -8.11 -0.59 11.38
N ALA A 231 -8.94 0.13 10.61
CA ALA A 231 -9.15 1.57 10.80
C ALA A 231 -9.73 1.92 12.19
N GLY A 232 -10.47 0.99 12.81
CA GLY A 232 -10.97 1.13 14.19
C GLY A 232 -9.92 0.88 15.29
N ARG A 233 -8.63 0.72 14.96
CA ARG A 233 -7.55 0.50 15.93
C ARG A 233 -6.87 1.82 16.31
N VAL A 234 -7.15 2.31 17.51
CA VAL A 234 -6.56 3.56 18.01
C VAL A 234 -5.12 3.30 18.46
N LYS A 235 -4.14 3.96 17.84
CA LYS A 235 -2.73 3.88 18.29
C LYS A 235 -2.59 4.57 19.65
N LYS A 236 -2.04 3.87 20.65
CA LYS A 236 -1.61 4.47 21.93
C LYS A 236 -0.59 5.57 21.64
N ILE A 237 -0.94 6.83 21.91
CA ILE A 237 0.05 7.91 21.98
C ILE A 237 0.85 7.64 23.26
N SER A 238 2.04 7.05 23.13
CA SER A 238 3.00 6.99 24.23
C SER A 238 3.47 8.40 24.58
N PRO A 239 3.46 8.81 25.86
CA PRO A 239 3.97 10.12 26.23
C PRO A 239 5.49 10.12 26.07
N SER A 240 6.00 10.88 25.11
CA SER A 240 7.43 11.14 25.00
C SER A 240 7.86 11.97 26.21
N VAL A 241 8.59 11.32 27.10
CA VAL A 241 9.33 11.97 28.19
C VAL A 241 10.47 12.76 27.55
N HIS A 242 10.24 14.04 27.28
CA HIS A 242 11.31 15.03 27.15
C HIS A 242 11.15 16.03 28.29
N GLY A 243 11.80 15.72 29.41
CA GLY A 243 11.97 16.62 30.53
C GLY A 243 12.68 17.88 30.06
N ARG A 244 12.01 19.02 30.24
CA ARG A 244 12.63 20.34 30.13
C ARG A 244 13.48 20.57 31.38
N SER A 245 14.78 20.80 31.19
CA SER A 245 15.60 21.59 32.11
C SER A 245 16.07 22.84 31.36
N PRO A 246 16.04 24.03 31.98
CA PRO A 246 16.16 25.30 31.28
C PRO A 246 17.64 25.71 31.14
N THR A 247 18.09 25.95 29.92
CA THR A 247 19.26 26.80 29.67
C THR A 247 18.82 28.02 28.88
N VAL A 248 18.95 29.14 29.56
CA VAL A 248 18.70 30.51 29.10
C VAL A 248 19.54 30.81 27.88
N ALA A 249 18.90 31.16 26.77
CA ALA A 249 19.49 31.97 25.70
C ALA A 249 18.38 32.72 24.95
N ASN A 250 18.26 33.99 25.34
CA ASN A 250 17.69 35.16 24.67
C ASN A 250 16.71 34.93 23.51
N GLY A 251 15.49 35.40 23.75
CA GLY A 251 14.42 35.47 22.78
C GLY A 251 14.75 36.34 21.59
N MET A 252 14.37 35.82 20.43
CA MET A 252 13.89 36.61 19.31
C MET A 252 12.68 35.85 18.79
N ASP A 253 11.50 36.44 18.94
CA ASP A 253 10.23 35.86 18.53
C ASP A 253 10.29 35.48 17.04
N ILE A 254 10.39 34.17 16.77
CA ILE A 254 10.24 33.62 15.43
C ILE A 254 8.74 33.56 15.18
N VAL A 255 8.24 34.63 14.55
CA VAL A 255 6.96 34.59 13.85
C VAL A 255 7.04 33.48 12.80
N ASP A 256 6.10 32.55 12.93
CA ASP A 256 5.84 31.37 12.14
C ASP A 256 6.03 31.61 10.63
N SER A 257 7.24 31.33 10.13
CA SER A 257 7.55 31.33 8.70
C SER A 257 7.37 29.92 8.18
N GLN A 258 6.14 29.57 7.82
CA GLN A 258 5.85 28.33 7.13
C GLN A 258 6.70 28.22 5.84
N LYS A 259 7.49 27.16 5.79
CA LYS A 259 8.42 26.81 4.71
C LYS A 259 7.67 26.54 3.39
N HIS A 260 7.74 27.46 2.43
CA HIS A 260 7.54 27.15 1.01
C HIS A 260 8.73 26.34 0.47
N GLY A 261 8.85 25.06 0.86
CA GLY A 261 9.85 24.15 0.31
C GLY A 261 9.45 23.70 -1.10
N MET A 262 10.38 23.77 -2.06
CA MET A 262 10.20 23.24 -3.41
C MET A 262 9.91 21.73 -3.35
N ARG A 263 8.75 21.30 -3.87
CA ARG A 263 8.39 19.88 -3.93
C ARG A 263 9.13 19.21 -5.08
N THR A 264 9.67 18.02 -4.81
CA THR A 264 10.50 17.28 -5.76
C THR A 264 9.83 15.99 -6.21
N ALA A 265 9.96 15.68 -7.49
CA ALA A 265 9.55 14.42 -8.07
C ALA A 265 10.71 13.72 -8.79
N SER A 266 10.57 12.42 -8.98
CA SER A 266 11.39 11.63 -9.90
C SER A 266 10.51 10.77 -10.79
N VAL A 267 10.99 10.46 -11.98
CA VAL A 267 10.28 9.64 -12.97
C VAL A 267 11.12 8.41 -13.30
N ILE A 268 10.52 7.22 -13.24
CA ILE A 268 11.16 5.94 -13.55
C ILE A 268 10.38 5.30 -14.69
N ALA A 269 11.07 4.97 -15.78
CA ALA A 269 10.55 4.16 -16.87
C ALA A 269 11.09 2.73 -16.72
N VAL A 270 10.23 1.72 -16.85
CA VAL A 270 10.61 0.30 -16.83
C VAL A 270 10.39 -0.27 -18.22
N GLY A 271 11.46 -0.72 -18.88
CA GLY A 271 11.37 -1.25 -20.24
C GLY A 271 12.71 -1.46 -20.93
N ASP A 272 13.06 -2.71 -21.23
CA ASP A 272 14.26 -3.06 -22.01
C ASP A 272 14.18 -2.55 -23.46
N GLU A 273 12.98 -2.40 -24.01
CA GLU A 273 12.71 -1.82 -25.33
C GLU A 273 13.09 -0.34 -25.41
N ILE A 274 12.98 0.40 -24.29
CA ILE A 274 13.46 1.78 -24.16
C ILE A 274 14.98 1.78 -24.07
N LEU A 275 15.58 0.91 -23.25
CA LEU A 275 17.03 0.80 -23.09
C LEU A 275 17.75 0.37 -24.36
N SER A 276 17.13 -0.53 -25.14
CA SER A 276 17.65 -0.97 -26.44
C SER A 276 17.48 0.06 -27.55
N GLY A 277 16.67 1.11 -27.33
CA GLY A 277 16.34 2.12 -28.33
C GLY A 277 15.38 1.61 -29.41
N THR A 278 14.72 0.46 -29.19
CA THR A 278 13.70 -0.07 -30.12
C THR A 278 12.43 0.79 -30.09
N VAL A 279 12.13 1.35 -28.91
CA VAL A 279 11.00 2.25 -28.68
C VAL A 279 11.52 3.55 -28.07
N GLU A 280 11.06 4.68 -28.60
CA GLU A 280 11.37 6.01 -28.05
C GLU A 280 10.42 6.33 -26.88
N ASP A 281 10.98 6.74 -25.74
CA ASP A 281 10.18 7.12 -24.58
C ASP A 281 9.50 8.49 -24.78
N GLN A 282 8.18 8.46 -24.95
CA GLN A 282 7.35 9.66 -25.07
C GLN A 282 6.64 10.04 -23.76
N LEU A 283 6.52 9.10 -22.81
CA LEU A 283 5.77 9.30 -21.57
C LEU A 283 6.57 10.13 -20.57
N GLY A 284 7.85 9.83 -20.40
CA GLY A 284 8.75 10.51 -19.47
C GLY A 284 8.81 12.02 -19.71
N PRO A 285 9.11 12.49 -20.94
CA PRO A 285 9.12 13.91 -21.27
C PRO A 285 7.76 14.59 -21.07
N SER A 286 6.65 13.91 -21.39
CA SER A 286 5.29 14.44 -21.19
C SER A 286 4.98 14.60 -19.70
N LEU A 287 5.30 13.60 -18.90
CA LEU A 287 5.11 13.61 -17.45
C LEU A 287 5.95 14.70 -16.77
N CYS A 288 7.18 14.93 -17.22
CA CYS A 288 8.01 16.02 -16.70
C CYS A 288 7.38 17.40 -16.95
N LYS A 289 6.84 17.63 -18.16
CA LYS A 289 6.12 18.87 -18.48
C LYS A 289 4.90 19.05 -17.59
N LYS A 290 4.15 17.99 -17.36
CA LYS A 290 2.98 17.97 -16.47
C LYS A 290 3.34 18.29 -15.02
N LEU A 291 4.39 17.67 -14.48
CA LEU A 291 4.89 17.95 -13.12
C LEU A 291 5.36 19.41 -12.97
N HIS A 292 6.10 19.93 -13.94
CA HIS A 292 6.50 21.34 -13.95
C HIS A 292 5.28 22.28 -14.02
N SER A 293 4.22 21.89 -14.74
CA SER A 293 2.99 22.70 -14.84
C SER A 293 2.23 22.83 -13.52
N ILE A 294 2.48 21.96 -12.54
CA ILE A 294 1.90 22.04 -11.18
C ILE A 294 2.92 22.49 -10.12
N GLY A 295 4.07 23.00 -10.54
CA GLY A 295 5.10 23.54 -9.66
C GLY A 295 6.01 22.51 -8.98
N TRP A 296 6.03 21.25 -9.46
CA TRP A 296 6.92 20.20 -8.96
C TRP A 296 8.22 20.15 -9.76
N SER A 297 9.36 20.15 -9.07
CA SER A 297 10.68 20.04 -9.69
C SER A 297 11.03 18.58 -9.93
N VAL A 298 11.25 18.19 -11.18
CA VAL A 298 11.74 16.84 -11.49
C VAL A 298 13.25 16.81 -11.31
N THR A 299 13.72 16.06 -10.33
CA THR A 299 15.14 15.97 -9.98
C THR A 299 15.89 14.96 -10.83
N GLN A 300 15.21 13.88 -11.25
CA GLN A 300 15.80 12.84 -12.09
C GLN A 300 14.73 12.08 -12.86
N THR A 301 15.09 11.70 -14.08
CA THR A 301 14.44 10.65 -14.86
C THR A 301 15.42 9.46 -14.98
N ALA A 302 14.92 8.24 -14.88
CA ALA A 302 15.71 7.02 -15.04
C ALA A 302 14.94 6.00 -15.86
N VAL A 303 15.67 5.21 -16.66
CA VAL A 303 15.13 4.04 -17.36
C VAL A 303 15.82 2.81 -16.77
N VAL A 304 15.04 1.80 -16.37
CA VAL A 304 15.53 0.58 -15.74
C VAL A 304 15.11 -0.67 -16.52
N GLN A 305 15.86 -1.76 -16.31
CA GLN A 305 15.60 -3.04 -16.95
C GLN A 305 14.30 -3.68 -16.44
N ASN A 306 13.74 -4.60 -17.23
CA ASN A 306 12.60 -5.45 -16.84
C ASN A 306 13.03 -6.54 -15.84
N ASP A 307 13.68 -6.12 -14.76
CA ASP A 307 14.20 -6.94 -13.68
C ASP A 307 13.77 -6.38 -12.32
N VAL A 308 13.32 -7.26 -11.42
CA VAL A 308 12.76 -6.88 -10.11
C VAL A 308 13.80 -6.14 -9.27
N ASP A 309 15.06 -6.55 -9.33
CA ASP A 309 16.14 -6.00 -8.52
C ASP A 309 16.51 -4.60 -9.00
N SER A 310 16.60 -4.44 -10.33
CA SER A 310 16.84 -3.17 -11.00
C SER A 310 15.75 -2.13 -10.67
N VAL A 311 14.47 -2.51 -10.73
CA VAL A 311 13.36 -1.63 -10.33
C VAL A 311 13.44 -1.31 -8.84
N ALA A 312 13.67 -2.32 -7.99
CA ALA A 312 13.69 -2.13 -6.54
C ALA A 312 14.81 -1.20 -6.09
N GLU A 313 16.02 -1.33 -6.64
CA GLU A 313 17.16 -0.47 -6.32
C GLU A 313 16.89 1.00 -6.67
N GLU A 314 16.31 1.26 -7.84
CA GLU A 314 16.03 2.63 -8.27
C GLU A 314 14.85 3.22 -7.48
N VAL A 315 13.78 2.45 -7.23
CA VAL A 315 12.69 2.89 -6.36
C VAL A 315 13.20 3.20 -4.96
N GLU A 316 14.08 2.36 -4.39
CA GLU A 316 14.70 2.59 -3.07
C GLU A 316 15.46 3.91 -3.03
N ARG A 317 16.31 4.15 -4.03
CA ARG A 317 17.08 5.40 -4.15
C ARG A 317 16.15 6.61 -4.24
N ARG A 318 15.07 6.53 -5.01
CA ARG A 318 14.17 7.67 -5.29
C ARG A 318 13.19 7.96 -4.17
N LYS A 319 12.59 6.94 -3.57
CA LYS A 319 11.59 7.14 -2.50
C LYS A 319 12.17 7.90 -1.30
N SER A 320 13.47 7.80 -1.05
CA SER A 320 14.16 8.52 0.04
C SER A 320 14.62 9.92 -0.35
N ALA A 321 14.89 10.16 -1.64
CA ALA A 321 15.43 11.43 -2.14
C ALA A 321 14.32 12.42 -2.56
N ASN A 322 13.12 11.93 -2.88
CA ASN A 322 12.06 12.71 -3.50
C ASN A 322 10.74 12.66 -2.73
N ASN A 323 9.94 13.72 -2.87
CA ASN A 323 8.61 13.76 -2.25
C ASN A 323 7.62 12.84 -2.95
N MET A 324 7.76 12.64 -4.26
CA MET A 324 6.95 11.72 -5.05
C MET A 324 7.80 11.02 -6.12
N VAL A 325 7.53 9.75 -6.35
CA VAL A 325 8.12 8.95 -7.43
C VAL A 325 7.00 8.52 -8.35
N PHE A 326 7.16 8.78 -9.64
CA PHE A 326 6.25 8.26 -10.66
C PHE A 326 6.96 7.17 -11.43
N ILE A 327 6.31 6.02 -11.57
CA ILE A 327 6.83 4.88 -12.31
C ILE A 327 5.81 4.42 -13.34
N TYR A 328 6.27 4.10 -14.55
CA TYR A 328 5.46 3.57 -15.65
C TYR A 328 6.24 2.52 -16.43
N GLY A 329 5.50 1.72 -17.21
CA GLY A 329 6.05 0.56 -17.90
C GLY A 329 6.18 -0.65 -16.95
N GLY A 330 6.32 -1.85 -17.51
CA GLY A 330 6.40 -3.10 -16.74
C GLY A 330 5.16 -3.39 -15.87
N VAL A 331 3.97 -2.96 -16.31
CA VAL A 331 2.68 -3.19 -15.64
C VAL A 331 1.78 -3.97 -16.59
N GLY A 332 1.51 -5.24 -16.26
CA GLY A 332 0.77 -6.15 -17.13
C GLY A 332 0.88 -7.61 -16.67
N PRO A 333 0.39 -8.57 -17.48
CA PRO A 333 0.37 -9.99 -17.14
C PRO A 333 1.63 -10.76 -17.58
N LEU A 334 2.61 -10.11 -18.20
CA LEU A 334 3.80 -10.78 -18.71
C LEU A 334 4.83 -10.95 -17.59
N HIS A 335 5.68 -11.98 -17.71
CA HIS A 335 6.82 -12.18 -16.80
C HIS A 335 7.80 -11.00 -16.75
N SER A 336 7.82 -10.17 -17.80
CA SER A 336 8.60 -8.93 -17.87
C SER A 336 7.93 -7.75 -17.14
N ASP A 337 6.66 -7.88 -16.73
CA ASP A 337 5.93 -6.84 -16.01
C ASP A 337 6.27 -6.87 -14.52
N VAL A 338 7.45 -6.33 -14.21
CA VAL A 338 8.09 -6.45 -12.89
C VAL A 338 7.85 -5.25 -11.96
N THR A 339 7.11 -4.22 -12.40
CA THR A 339 7.02 -2.94 -11.69
C THR A 339 6.44 -3.08 -10.29
N SER A 340 5.29 -3.76 -10.14
CA SER A 340 4.67 -4.00 -8.82
C SER A 340 5.59 -4.81 -7.91
N ALA A 341 6.29 -5.82 -8.44
CA ALA A 341 7.22 -6.66 -7.69
C ALA A 341 8.45 -5.85 -7.22
N GLY A 342 9.01 -5.02 -8.07
CA GLY A 342 10.14 -4.14 -7.74
C GLY A 342 9.76 -3.11 -6.69
N VAL A 343 8.58 -2.50 -6.80
CA VAL A 343 8.04 -1.59 -5.77
C VAL A 343 7.85 -2.33 -4.44
N ALA A 344 7.25 -3.53 -4.44
CA ALA A 344 7.09 -4.33 -3.23
C ALA A 344 8.45 -4.62 -2.55
N LYS A 345 9.44 -5.05 -3.34
CA LYS A 345 10.80 -5.33 -2.85
C LYS A 345 11.47 -4.08 -2.27
N ALA A 346 11.35 -2.93 -2.92
CA ALA A 346 11.88 -1.66 -2.40
C ALA A 346 11.25 -1.28 -1.05
N PHE A 347 9.98 -1.61 -0.80
CA PHE A 347 9.36 -1.36 0.50
C PHE A 347 9.57 -2.48 1.52
N GLY A 348 10.25 -3.56 1.16
CA GLY A 348 10.42 -4.73 2.01
C GLY A 348 9.10 -5.43 2.33
N VAL A 349 8.10 -5.29 1.45
CA VAL A 349 6.80 -5.97 1.56
C VAL A 349 6.70 -7.05 0.50
N ARG A 350 5.81 -8.02 0.70
CA ARG A 350 5.52 -9.00 -0.33
C ARG A 350 4.41 -8.52 -1.25
N LEU A 351 4.30 -9.18 -2.40
CA LEU A 351 3.10 -9.11 -3.22
C LEU A 351 2.01 -9.98 -2.64
N ALA A 352 0.78 -9.47 -2.63
CA ALA A 352 -0.42 -10.21 -2.27
C ALA A 352 -1.55 -9.89 -3.25
N PRO A 353 -2.46 -10.83 -3.54
CA PRO A 353 -3.65 -10.53 -4.32
C PRO A 353 -4.49 -9.43 -3.66
N ASP A 354 -4.74 -8.34 -4.39
CA ASP A 354 -5.68 -7.28 -4.01
C ASP A 354 -7.03 -7.54 -4.65
N GLU A 355 -8.05 -7.76 -3.82
CA GLU A 355 -9.36 -8.21 -4.28
C GLU A 355 -10.14 -7.13 -5.01
N GLU A 356 -10.00 -5.89 -4.55
CA GLU A 356 -10.68 -4.77 -5.16
C GLU A 356 -10.12 -4.55 -6.56
N PHE A 357 -8.79 -4.54 -6.68
CA PHE A 357 -8.13 -4.45 -7.98
C PHE A 357 -8.48 -5.64 -8.90
N GLU A 358 -8.54 -6.86 -8.35
CA GLU A 358 -8.96 -8.04 -9.11
C GLU A 358 -10.38 -7.90 -9.69
N GLU A 359 -11.31 -7.30 -8.94
CA GLU A 359 -12.67 -7.06 -9.40
C GLU A 359 -12.73 -6.04 -10.54
N TYR A 360 -11.93 -4.97 -10.46
CA TYR A 360 -11.76 -4.03 -11.57
C TYR A 360 -11.17 -4.70 -12.82
N LEU A 361 -10.10 -5.50 -12.64
CA LEU A 361 -9.48 -6.24 -13.74
C LEU A 361 -10.47 -7.21 -14.40
N ARG A 362 -11.31 -7.90 -13.62
CA ARG A 362 -12.34 -8.80 -14.14
C ARG A 362 -13.40 -8.07 -14.94
N ASN A 363 -13.83 -6.89 -14.48
CA ASN A 363 -14.80 -6.07 -15.21
C ASN A 363 -14.20 -5.49 -16.50
N PHE A 364 -12.90 -5.22 -16.52
CA PHE A 364 -12.21 -4.63 -17.67
C PHE A 364 -11.81 -5.67 -18.73
N ILE A 365 -11.22 -6.80 -18.33
CA ILE A 365 -10.61 -7.80 -19.22
C ILE A 365 -11.52 -9.04 -19.40
N GLY A 366 -12.58 -9.16 -18.58
CA GLY A 366 -13.48 -10.32 -18.55
C GLY A 366 -12.88 -11.55 -17.86
N ASP A 367 -13.57 -12.69 -17.97
CA ASP A 367 -13.16 -13.98 -17.37
C ASP A 367 -11.92 -14.62 -18.03
N HIS A 368 -11.24 -13.90 -18.95
CA HIS A 368 -10.05 -14.38 -19.66
C HIS A 368 -8.78 -14.30 -18.79
N CYS A 369 -8.89 -13.78 -17.56
CA CYS A 369 -7.90 -13.91 -16.49
C CYS A 369 -7.80 -15.40 -16.06
N THR A 370 -7.23 -16.22 -16.95
CA THR A 370 -7.23 -17.69 -16.83
C THR A 370 -6.06 -18.14 -15.96
N GLY A 371 -6.35 -18.42 -14.69
CA GLY A 371 -5.45 -19.06 -13.73
C GLY A 371 -5.95 -18.93 -12.29
N ASP A 372 -5.50 -19.81 -11.40
CA ASP A 372 -5.84 -19.77 -9.95
C ASP A 372 -5.33 -18.49 -9.25
N ARG A 373 -4.49 -17.69 -9.91
CA ARG A 373 -3.92 -16.42 -9.42
C ARG A 373 -3.84 -15.43 -10.57
N ASN A 374 -4.59 -14.34 -10.50
CA ASN A 374 -4.41 -13.20 -11.40
C ASN A 374 -3.14 -12.45 -10.97
N GLU A 375 -2.02 -12.62 -11.69
CA GLU A 375 -0.74 -11.98 -11.36
C GLU A 375 -0.83 -10.45 -11.43
N MET A 376 -1.66 -9.90 -12.32
CA MET A 376 -1.93 -8.46 -12.39
C MET A 376 -2.63 -7.94 -11.14
N ALA A 377 -3.35 -8.80 -10.41
CA ALA A 377 -3.98 -8.44 -9.15
C ALA A 377 -3.03 -8.46 -7.96
N GLN A 378 -1.76 -8.83 -8.14
CA GLN A 378 -0.79 -8.84 -7.06
C GLN A 378 -0.21 -7.45 -6.83
N LEU A 379 -0.53 -6.85 -5.68
CA LEU A 379 -0.07 -5.52 -5.31
C LEU A 379 0.79 -5.55 -4.03
N PRO A 380 1.67 -4.54 -3.81
CA PRO A 380 2.47 -4.43 -2.60
C PRO A 380 1.61 -4.41 -1.32
N GLU A 381 1.78 -5.41 -0.48
CA GLU A 381 0.90 -5.64 0.66
C GLU A 381 1.04 -4.55 1.73
N GLY A 382 -0.11 -4.10 2.27
CA GLY A 382 -0.18 -3.21 3.43
C GLY A 382 0.20 -1.75 3.19
N ILE A 383 0.65 -1.41 1.97
CA ILE A 383 1.06 -0.06 1.58
C ILE A 383 0.33 0.48 0.36
N THR A 384 -0.47 -0.36 -0.30
CA THR A 384 -1.21 0.01 -1.51
C THR A 384 -2.48 0.77 -1.16
N GLU A 385 -2.63 1.92 -1.79
CA GLU A 385 -3.85 2.71 -1.88
C GLU A 385 -4.33 2.67 -3.34
N LEU A 386 -5.61 2.38 -3.55
CA LEU A 386 -6.24 2.45 -4.87
C LEU A 386 -7.05 3.74 -4.98
N PHE A 387 -6.82 4.50 -6.04
CA PHE A 387 -7.60 5.69 -6.33
C PHE A 387 -8.59 5.44 -7.46
N HIS A 388 -9.87 5.40 -7.07
CA HIS A 388 -10.99 5.13 -7.94
C HIS A 388 -11.40 6.39 -8.68
N HIS A 389 -11.60 6.26 -9.99
CA HIS A 389 -12.13 7.35 -10.80
C HIS A 389 -13.02 6.79 -11.90
N GLU A 390 -14.21 7.37 -12.09
CA GLU A 390 -15.21 6.85 -13.04
C GLU A 390 -14.71 6.81 -14.49
N GLN A 391 -13.74 7.67 -14.81
CA GLN A 391 -13.17 7.72 -16.15
C GLN A 391 -12.11 6.62 -16.38
N LEU A 392 -11.55 6.01 -15.33
CA LEU A 392 -10.48 5.02 -15.47
C LEU A 392 -11.05 3.58 -15.42
N PRO A 393 -10.60 2.69 -16.32
CA PRO A 393 -11.05 1.29 -16.30
C PRO A 393 -10.55 0.52 -15.09
N VAL A 394 -9.37 0.88 -14.59
CA VAL A 394 -8.74 0.34 -13.38
C VAL A 394 -8.29 1.51 -12.50
N PRO A 395 -8.32 1.39 -11.17
CA PRO A 395 -7.90 2.46 -10.29
C PRO A 395 -6.40 2.72 -10.38
N LEU A 396 -5.98 3.96 -10.08
CA LEU A 396 -4.56 4.29 -9.98
C LEU A 396 -3.98 3.65 -8.72
N ILE A 397 -2.75 3.14 -8.82
CA ILE A 397 -2.08 2.47 -7.71
C ILE A 397 -1.06 3.43 -7.10
N LYS A 398 -1.18 3.67 -5.80
CA LYS A 398 -0.21 4.40 -5.01
C LYS A 398 0.34 3.52 -3.90
N CYS A 399 1.65 3.42 -3.81
CA CYS A 399 2.37 2.74 -2.73
C CYS A 399 3.21 3.77 -1.98
N GLN A 400 2.73 4.24 -0.82
CA GLN A 400 3.37 5.35 -0.08
C GLN A 400 3.58 6.59 -0.99
N ASN A 401 4.81 7.03 -1.24
CA ASN A 401 5.13 8.14 -2.14
C ASN A 401 5.45 7.71 -3.59
N VAL A 402 5.06 6.50 -3.98
CA VAL A 402 5.26 5.97 -5.34
C VAL A 402 3.91 5.83 -6.03
N ILE A 403 3.75 6.43 -7.21
CA ILE A 403 2.56 6.30 -8.06
C ILE A 403 2.93 5.43 -9.26
N ILE A 404 2.19 4.34 -9.45
CA ILE A 404 2.33 3.43 -10.58
C ILE A 404 1.29 3.82 -11.64
N LEU A 405 1.77 4.20 -12.82
CA LEU A 405 0.96 4.58 -13.98
C LEU A 405 0.91 3.40 -14.96
N ALA A 406 -0.30 3.06 -15.42
CA ALA A 406 -0.52 1.95 -16.35
C ALA A 406 -0.58 2.42 -17.82
N ALA A 407 -0.36 3.72 -18.06
CA ALA A 407 -0.40 4.30 -19.39
C ALA A 407 0.63 3.70 -20.35
N THR A 408 0.17 3.30 -21.53
CA THR A 408 1.00 2.81 -22.64
C THR A 408 1.27 3.87 -23.71
N ASN A 409 0.50 4.97 -23.69
CA ASN A 409 0.58 6.05 -24.65
C ASN A 409 0.22 7.41 -24.01
N ILE A 410 0.48 8.51 -24.73
CA ILE A 410 0.27 9.87 -24.23
C ILE A 410 -1.20 10.12 -23.86
N THR A 411 -2.15 9.58 -24.62
CA THR A 411 -3.59 9.78 -24.37
C THR A 411 -4.00 9.15 -23.04
N GLU A 412 -3.53 7.94 -22.77
CA GLU A 412 -3.75 7.25 -21.49
C GLU A 412 -3.08 8.01 -20.34
N LEU A 413 -1.84 8.46 -20.53
CA LEU A 413 -1.13 9.26 -19.53
C LEU A 413 -1.86 10.57 -19.22
N ASP A 414 -2.37 11.26 -20.23
CA ASP A 414 -3.14 12.50 -20.07
C ASP A 414 -4.40 12.27 -19.24
N LYS A 415 -5.07 11.13 -19.49
CA LYS A 415 -6.28 10.72 -18.77
C LYS A 415 -5.98 10.36 -17.32
N GLU A 416 -4.99 9.49 -17.09
CA GLU A 416 -4.53 9.10 -15.75
C GLU A 416 -4.09 10.33 -14.94
N TRP A 417 -3.32 11.23 -15.56
CA TRP A 417 -2.87 12.47 -14.93
C TRP A 417 -4.01 13.38 -14.51
N THR A 418 -5.01 13.56 -15.37
CA THR A 418 -6.18 14.41 -15.06
C THR A 418 -6.95 13.85 -13.87
N CYS A 419 -7.23 12.54 -13.88
CA CYS A 419 -7.90 11.85 -12.77
C CYS A 419 -7.09 11.95 -11.48
N LEU A 420 -5.76 11.79 -11.56
CA LEU A 420 -4.87 11.90 -10.42
C LEU A 420 -4.93 13.29 -9.76
N LEU A 421 -4.97 14.36 -10.56
CA LEU A 421 -5.08 15.73 -10.04
C LEU A 421 -6.43 15.99 -9.36
N GLU A 422 -7.52 15.45 -9.88
CA GLU A 422 -8.84 15.57 -9.25
C GLU A 422 -8.89 14.83 -7.91
N LEU A 423 -8.36 13.61 -7.87
CA LEU A 423 -8.30 12.76 -6.68
C LEU A 423 -7.38 13.36 -5.60
N LEU A 424 -6.19 13.78 -5.98
CA LEU A 424 -5.21 14.32 -5.04
C LEU A 424 -5.36 15.82 -4.79
N GLY A 425 -6.20 16.54 -5.54
CA GLY A 425 -6.58 17.92 -5.20
C GLY A 425 -7.47 18.02 -3.95
N SER A 426 -8.12 16.91 -3.56
CA SER A 426 -8.96 16.80 -2.37
C SER A 426 -8.21 16.29 -1.12
N SER A 427 -6.97 15.81 -1.29
CA SER A 427 -6.13 15.24 -0.25
C SER A 427 -4.76 15.94 -0.25
N ASP A 428 -4.22 16.39 0.89
CA ASP A 428 -2.99 17.23 1.00
C ASP A 428 -1.66 16.68 0.38
N SER A 429 -1.69 15.54 -0.32
CA SER A 429 -0.52 14.83 -0.90
C SER A 429 0.08 15.50 -2.16
N LEU A 430 -0.72 15.96 -3.13
CA LEU A 430 -0.23 16.74 -4.28
C LEU A 430 -0.75 18.18 -4.17
N ALA A 431 -0.08 19.02 -3.37
CA ALA A 431 -0.41 20.44 -3.38
C ALA A 431 -0.09 21.01 -4.76
N LEU A 432 -1.11 21.60 -5.38
CA LEU A 432 -0.96 22.48 -6.51
C LEU A 432 -0.12 23.67 -6.07
N MET A 433 1.14 23.70 -6.51
CA MET A 433 2.02 24.84 -6.31
C MET A 433 1.91 25.78 -7.50
N GLU A 434 2.46 26.98 -7.35
CA GLU A 434 2.52 27.91 -8.48
C GLU A 434 3.37 27.30 -9.61
N PRO A 435 2.88 27.32 -10.86
CA PRO A 435 3.55 26.70 -12.00
C PRO A 435 4.93 27.31 -12.26
N PHE A 436 5.85 26.49 -12.78
CA PHE A 436 7.09 27.01 -13.36
C PHE A 436 6.76 27.82 -14.63
N THR A 437 7.34 29.01 -14.74
CA THR A 437 7.26 29.81 -15.97
C THR A 437 8.51 29.57 -16.79
N SER A 438 8.36 29.20 -18.06
CA SER A 438 9.47 29.09 -19.00
C SER A 438 9.35 30.11 -20.13
N LYS A 439 10.49 30.61 -20.61
CA LYS A 439 10.61 31.48 -21.78
C LYS A 439 11.81 31.05 -22.61
N ILE A 440 11.64 31.03 -23.92
CA ILE A 440 12.72 30.81 -24.89
C ILE A 440 13.14 32.19 -25.41
N LEU A 441 14.44 32.48 -25.36
CA LEU A 441 15.02 33.69 -25.90
C LEU A 441 16.04 33.31 -26.97
N THR A 442 15.93 33.88 -28.17
CA THR A 442 16.88 33.65 -29.25
C THR A 442 17.88 34.80 -29.34
N THR A 443 19.16 34.48 -29.58
CA THR A 443 20.21 35.47 -29.79
C THR A 443 21.16 35.05 -30.91
N ASN A 444 21.69 36.04 -31.63
CA ASN A 444 22.73 35.87 -32.65
C ASN A 444 24.15 36.04 -32.06
N LEU A 445 24.26 36.22 -30.74
CA LEU A 445 25.55 36.33 -30.07
C LEU A 445 26.18 34.94 -29.87
N PRO A 446 27.51 34.80 -30.01
CA PRO A 446 28.20 33.55 -29.74
C PRO A 446 28.19 33.21 -28.25
N ASP A 447 28.21 31.92 -27.91
CA ASP A 447 28.11 31.43 -26.52
C ASP A 447 29.10 32.10 -25.56
N VAL A 448 30.32 32.33 -26.03
CA VAL A 448 31.41 32.92 -25.22
C VAL A 448 31.04 34.32 -24.73
N GLU A 449 30.31 35.09 -25.54
CA GLU A 449 29.87 36.45 -25.19
C GLU A 449 28.68 36.44 -24.25
N VAL A 450 27.83 35.41 -24.31
CA VAL A 450 26.60 35.32 -23.51
C VAL A 450 26.84 34.61 -22.17
N ALA A 451 27.88 33.77 -22.06
CA ALA A 451 28.19 32.99 -20.87
C ALA A 451 28.35 33.84 -19.61
N GLN A 452 29.21 34.87 -19.63
CA GLN A 452 29.45 35.72 -18.45
C GLN A 452 28.19 36.45 -17.95
N PRO A 453 27.41 37.13 -18.82
CA PRO A 453 26.12 37.71 -18.43
C PRO A 453 25.13 36.70 -17.82
N LEU A 454 25.00 35.50 -18.41
CA LEU A 454 24.08 34.48 -17.92
C LEU A 454 24.52 33.91 -16.56
N SER A 455 25.82 33.63 -16.38
CA SER A 455 26.34 33.17 -15.08
C SER A 455 26.09 34.18 -13.97
N LYS A 456 26.21 35.48 -14.28
CA LYS A 456 25.90 36.54 -13.31
C LYS A 456 24.42 36.56 -12.92
N LEU A 457 23.52 36.33 -13.89
CA LEU A 457 22.09 36.24 -13.61
C LEU A 457 21.74 35.01 -12.75
N CYS A 458 22.37 33.85 -13.00
CA CYS A 458 22.18 32.67 -12.15
C CYS A 458 22.67 32.88 -10.70
N LEU A 459 23.75 33.66 -10.50
CA LEU A 459 24.22 34.03 -9.17
C LEU A 459 23.30 35.03 -8.46
N GLU A 460 22.72 35.98 -9.23
CA GLU A 460 21.77 36.97 -8.70
C GLU A 460 20.39 36.36 -8.39
N PHE A 461 19.99 35.31 -9.10
CA PHE A 461 18.71 34.62 -8.93
C PHE A 461 18.92 33.10 -8.79
N PRO A 462 19.07 32.59 -7.55
CA PRO A 462 19.31 31.15 -7.32
C PRO A 462 18.18 30.23 -7.82
N ASP A 463 16.95 30.77 -7.94
CA ASP A 463 15.76 30.06 -8.41
C ASP A 463 15.60 30.12 -9.96
N LEU A 464 16.59 30.66 -10.68
CA LEU A 464 16.63 30.82 -12.13
C LEU A 464 17.46 29.71 -12.77
N HIS A 465 16.79 28.83 -13.52
CA HIS A 465 17.44 27.81 -14.33
C HIS A 465 17.60 28.32 -15.76
N ILE A 466 18.85 28.41 -16.22
CA ILE A 466 19.19 28.77 -17.60
C ILE A 466 19.84 27.57 -18.26
N GLY A 467 19.27 27.12 -19.39
CA GLY A 467 19.77 26.02 -20.20
C GLY A 467 19.96 26.45 -21.66
N LYS A 468 20.78 25.71 -22.41
CA LYS A 468 20.99 25.91 -23.84
C LYS A 468 20.29 24.81 -24.63
N ILE A 469 19.59 25.17 -25.71
CA ILE A 469 19.07 24.20 -26.69
C ILE A 469 20.06 24.19 -27.86
N PHE A 470 20.82 23.10 -28.04
CA PHE A 470 21.77 22.97 -29.15
C PHE A 470 21.00 22.71 -30.46
N LEU A 471 21.24 23.57 -31.45
CA LEU A 471 21.08 23.28 -32.87
C LEU A 471 22.47 23.49 -33.48
N ASP A 472 23.22 22.39 -33.63
CA ASP A 472 24.55 22.28 -34.26
C ASP A 472 25.72 23.10 -33.67
N PHE A 473 26.83 22.39 -33.43
CA PHE A 473 28.09 22.92 -32.85
C PHE A 473 28.80 23.99 -33.72
N TRP A 474 28.26 24.29 -34.91
CA TRP A 474 28.84 25.21 -35.90
C TRP A 474 27.90 26.35 -36.35
N VAL A 475 26.74 26.56 -35.70
CA VAL A 475 25.78 27.60 -36.12
C VAL A 475 25.82 28.83 -35.20
N VAL A 476 25.80 30.02 -35.81
CA VAL A 476 25.93 31.37 -35.22
C VAL A 476 24.63 31.83 -34.49
N GLN A 477 23.71 30.92 -34.18
CA GLN A 477 22.46 31.23 -33.48
C GLN A 477 22.29 30.32 -32.28
N SER A 478 22.00 30.93 -31.12
CA SER A 478 21.77 30.22 -29.87
C SER A 478 20.37 30.50 -29.33
N ASN A 479 19.64 29.42 -29.01
CA ASN A 479 18.40 29.49 -28.25
C ASN A 479 18.71 29.26 -26.76
N ILE A 480 18.40 30.28 -25.95
CA ILE A 480 18.55 30.26 -24.49
C ILE A 480 17.20 29.96 -23.88
N PHE A 481 17.13 28.87 -23.12
CA PHE A 481 15.94 28.49 -22.35
C PHE A 481 16.07 29.03 -20.93
N ILE A 482 15.09 29.81 -20.49
CA ILE A 482 15.01 30.34 -19.12
C ILE A 482 13.77 29.76 -18.45
N SER A 483 13.94 29.09 -17.31
CA SER A 483 12.85 28.64 -16.45
C SER A 483 13.01 29.20 -15.03
N LEU A 484 11.92 29.75 -14.50
CA LEU A 484 11.85 30.40 -13.19
C LEU A 484 10.73 29.78 -12.37
N SER A 485 11.00 29.54 -11.08
CA SER A 485 9.93 29.40 -10.09
C SER A 485 9.26 30.78 -9.88
N ASN A 486 7.98 30.79 -9.56
CA ASN A 486 7.21 32.04 -9.51
C ASN A 486 7.63 32.97 -8.33
N CYS A 487 8.20 32.41 -7.25
CA CYS A 487 8.85 33.17 -6.18
C CYS A 487 10.07 33.97 -6.70
N GLY A 488 10.83 33.37 -7.63
CA GLY A 488 11.89 34.03 -8.39
C GLY A 488 11.34 35.10 -9.34
N LEU A 489 10.17 34.89 -9.95
CA LEU A 489 9.54 35.84 -10.88
C LEU A 489 9.13 37.16 -10.21
N CYS A 490 8.66 37.17 -8.96
CA CYS A 490 8.35 38.40 -8.22
C CYS A 490 9.62 39.24 -7.96
N LYS A 491 10.74 38.60 -7.61
CA LYS A 491 12.05 39.25 -7.48
C LYS A 491 12.59 39.71 -8.85
N PHE A 492 12.44 38.89 -9.89
CA PHE A 492 12.90 39.17 -11.25
C PHE A 492 12.11 40.31 -11.91
N LYS A 493 10.77 40.38 -11.72
CA LYS A 493 9.92 41.50 -12.14
C LYS A 493 10.27 42.79 -11.39
N GLY A 494 10.55 42.72 -10.09
CA GLY A 494 11.04 43.87 -9.31
C GLY A 494 12.39 44.41 -9.80
N VAL A 495 13.29 43.52 -10.26
CA VAL A 495 14.57 43.89 -10.87
C VAL A 495 14.41 44.37 -12.32
N ILE A 496 13.48 43.84 -13.11
CA ILE A 496 13.13 44.42 -14.42
C ILE A 496 12.50 45.81 -14.25
N ALA A 497 11.76 46.07 -13.17
CA ALA A 497 11.20 47.39 -12.88
C ALA A 497 12.26 48.41 -12.38
N ASN A 498 13.22 47.99 -11.54
CA ASN A 498 14.26 48.89 -10.99
C ASN A 498 15.59 48.93 -11.79
N GLN A 499 15.91 47.87 -12.54
CA GLN A 499 17.10 47.74 -13.41
C GLN A 499 16.71 47.49 -14.88
N GLY A 500 15.45 47.74 -15.25
CA GLY A 500 14.98 47.71 -16.64
C GLY A 500 15.82 48.58 -17.56
N LYS A 501 16.36 49.70 -17.06
CA LYS A 501 17.32 50.55 -17.77
C LYS A 501 18.73 49.98 -17.89
N ARG A 502 19.06 48.82 -17.34
CA ARG A 502 20.37 48.15 -17.45
C ARG A 502 20.28 46.83 -18.19
N PHE A 503 19.20 46.07 -18.02
CA PHE A 503 18.87 44.91 -18.85
C PHE A 503 18.53 45.35 -20.29
N LEU A 504 17.69 46.38 -20.48
CA LEU A 504 17.51 47.02 -21.79
C LEU A 504 18.75 47.78 -22.28
N LEU A 505 19.76 48.06 -21.45
CA LEU A 505 20.98 48.79 -21.89
C LEU A 505 22.13 47.86 -22.28
N LEU A 506 22.23 46.69 -21.65
CA LEU A 506 23.03 45.58 -22.14
C LEU A 506 22.42 45.00 -23.43
N VAL A 507 21.09 44.90 -23.49
CA VAL A 507 20.36 44.57 -24.72
C VAL A 507 20.34 45.74 -25.74
N SER A 508 20.39 47.03 -25.32
CA SER A 508 20.46 48.16 -26.26
C SER A 508 21.84 48.40 -26.84
N LYS A 509 22.92 47.99 -26.16
CA LYS A 509 24.25 47.96 -26.78
C LYS A 509 24.31 46.94 -27.92
N ALA A 510 23.54 45.85 -27.85
CA ALA A 510 23.33 44.94 -28.98
C ALA A 510 22.36 45.51 -30.05
N ARG A 511 21.42 46.38 -29.64
CA ARG A 511 20.47 47.06 -30.55
C ARG A 511 21.12 48.06 -31.52
N ALA A 512 22.38 48.42 -31.32
CA ALA A 512 23.16 49.21 -32.28
C ALA A 512 23.53 48.45 -33.57
N LYS A 513 23.23 47.14 -33.67
CA LYS A 513 23.52 46.32 -34.87
C LYS A 513 22.30 45.59 -35.48
N HIS A 514 21.08 45.99 -35.17
CA HIS A 514 19.85 45.48 -35.82
C HIS A 514 19.74 43.95 -35.92
N GLU A 515 19.61 43.21 -34.80
CA GLU A 515 19.26 41.78 -34.87
C GLU A 515 18.81 41.26 -33.49
N LEU A 516 17.49 41.26 -33.25
CA LEU A 516 16.81 40.54 -32.14
C LEU A 516 15.31 40.54 -32.43
N ILE A 517 14.71 39.36 -32.61
CA ILE A 517 13.26 39.17 -32.72
C ILE A 517 12.78 38.53 -31.42
N LEU A 518 11.84 39.18 -30.74
CA LEU A 518 11.09 38.62 -29.62
C LEU A 518 9.91 37.81 -30.20
N GLN A 519 9.85 36.51 -29.92
CA GLN A 519 8.63 35.70 -30.09
C GLN A 519 8.16 35.20 -28.73
#